data_AF-A0A6N4WUJ3-F1
#
_entry.id   AF-A0A6N4WUJ3-F1
#
_cell.length_a   1.000
_cell.length_b   1.000
_cell.length_c   1.000
_cell.angle_alpha   90.00
_cell.angle_beta   90.00
_cell.angle_gamma   90.00
#
_symmetry.space_group_name_H-M   'P 1'
#
loop_
_entity.id
_entity.type
_entity.pdbx_description
1 polymer ?
#
loop_
_entity_poly.entity_id
_entity_poly.type
_entity_poly.pdbx_seq_one_letter_code
_entity_poly.pdbx_strand_id
1 'polypeptide(L)' 'MQTLIRLQPIFRDILDDDTLQLTEDFSVNDCVDWDSVATVQIVLAVEEAFDVRLPTDVVGNLKSVRQLLAHLPV' A
#
# COMPACT_ATOMS: atom_id res chain seq x y z
N MET A 1 -12.74 2.02 -8.00
CA MET A 1 -12.35 0.58 -8.00
C MET A 1 -11.10 0.27 -8.82
N GLN A 2 -10.63 1.16 -9.71
CA GLN A 2 -9.39 0.97 -10.49
C GLN A 2 -8.09 1.02 -9.67
N THR A 3 -8.08 1.78 -8.56
CA THR A 3 -6.89 1.99 -7.71
C THR A 3 -6.45 0.70 -7.02
N LEU A 4 -7.37 -0.06 -6.41
CA LEU A 4 -7.05 -1.34 -5.75
C LEU A 4 -6.44 -2.36 -6.71
N ILE A 5 -6.91 -2.40 -7.97
CA ILE A 5 -6.39 -3.32 -8.99
C ILE A 5 -4.93 -2.99 -9.31
N ARG A 6 -4.55 -1.69 -9.29
CA ARG A 6 -3.16 -1.26 -9.46
C ARG A 6 -2.31 -1.46 -8.20
N LEU A 7 -2.90 -1.32 -7.01
CA LEU A 7 -2.21 -1.54 -5.75
C LEU A 7 -1.94 -3.03 -5.49
N GLN A 8 -2.86 -3.92 -5.89
CA GLN A 8 -2.73 -5.35 -5.62
C GLN A 8 -1.40 -5.97 -6.06
N PRO A 9 -0.92 -5.80 -7.31
CA PRO A 9 0.39 -6.36 -7.70
C PRO A 9 1.56 -5.76 -6.90
N ILE A 10 1.49 -4.48 -6.52
CA ILE A 10 2.53 -3.83 -5.70
C ILE A 10 2.62 -4.49 -4.31
N PHE A 11 1.46 -4.70 -3.69
CA PHE A 11 1.39 -5.35 -2.39
C PHE A 11 1.85 -6.81 -2.44
N ARG A 12 1.49 -7.54 -3.49
CA ARG A 12 1.93 -8.94 -3.67
C ARG A 12 3.43 -9.06 -3.83
N ASP A 13 4.03 -8.17 -4.63
CA ASP A 13 5.47 -8.15 -4.88
C ASP A 13 6.26 -7.81 -3.60
N ILE A 14 5.80 -6.82 -2.83
CA ILE A 14 6.50 -6.36 -1.62
C ILE A 14 6.29 -7.30 -0.43
N LEU A 15 5.09 -7.86 -0.28
CA LEU A 15 4.76 -8.78 0.81
C LEU A 15 5.06 -10.25 0.48
N ASP A 16 5.60 -10.53 -0.72
CA ASP A 16 5.91 -11.88 -1.22
C ASP A 16 4.72 -12.86 -1.08
N ASP A 17 3.50 -12.37 -1.32
CA ASP A 17 2.26 -13.14 -1.20
C ASP A 17 1.39 -13.00 -2.45
N ASP A 18 1.55 -13.92 -3.40
CA ASP A 18 0.73 -14.00 -4.62
C ASP A 18 -0.76 -14.28 -4.37
N THR A 19 -1.10 -14.84 -3.20
CA THR A 19 -2.49 -15.18 -2.85
C THR A 19 -3.23 -14.01 -2.21
N LEU A 20 -2.51 -12.97 -1.80
CA LEU A 20 -3.06 -11.79 -1.16
C LEU A 20 -4.20 -11.18 -1.99
N GLN A 21 -5.35 -11.02 -1.34
CA GLN A 21 -6.50 -10.30 -1.88
C GLN A 21 -6.58 -8.94 -1.19
N LEU A 22 -6.11 -7.91 -1.89
CA LEU A 22 -6.10 -6.57 -1.35
C LEU A 22 -7.52 -6.01 -1.24
N THR A 23 -7.89 -5.55 -0.05
CA THR A 23 -9.16 -4.88 0.21
C THR A 23 -8.90 -3.49 0.80
N GLU A 24 -9.91 -2.63 0.81
CA GLU A 24 -9.78 -1.28 1.38
C GLU A 24 -9.49 -1.31 2.89
N ASP A 25 -9.98 -2.34 3.59
CA ASP A 25 -9.78 -2.53 5.04
C ASP A 25 -8.49 -3.30 5.38
N PHE A 26 -7.75 -3.81 4.38
CA PHE A 26 -6.50 -4.52 4.63
C PHE A 26 -5.48 -3.63 5.34
N SER A 27 -4.90 -4.16 6.42
CA SER A 27 -4.05 -3.43 7.34
C SER A 27 -2.80 -4.22 7.76
N VAL A 28 -1.86 -3.54 8.40
CA VAL A 28 -0.67 -4.16 9.02
C VAL A 28 -1.01 -5.23 10.06
N ASN A 29 -2.23 -5.24 10.59
CA ASN A 29 -2.66 -6.27 11.54
C ASN A 29 -3.10 -7.57 10.83
N ASP A 30 -3.42 -7.50 9.54
CA ASP A 30 -3.87 -8.64 8.75
C ASP A 30 -2.71 -9.43 8.13
N CYS A 31 -1.51 -8.83 8.05
CA CYS A 31 -0.33 -9.43 7.45
C CYS A 31 0.92 -9.10 8.29
N VAL A 32 1.56 -10.14 8.83
CA VAL A 32 2.77 -10.00 9.66
C VAL A 32 3.98 -9.52 8.86
N ASP A 33 4.02 -9.82 7.56
CA ASP A 33 5.09 -9.43 6.65
C ASP A 33 5.02 -7.92 6.30
N TRP A 34 3.89 -7.28 6.58
CA TRP A 34 3.75 -5.84 6.47
C TRP A 34 4.36 -5.13 7.69
N ASP A 35 5.67 -4.98 7.66
CA ASP A 35 6.45 -4.26 8.68
C ASP A 35 6.81 -2.81 8.26
N SER A 36 7.71 -2.18 9.01
CA SER A 36 8.20 -0.83 8.70
C SER A 36 8.94 -0.74 7.36
N VAL A 37 9.64 -1.79 6.94
CA VAL A 37 10.39 -1.82 5.67
C VAL A 37 9.42 -1.96 4.51
N ALA A 38 8.49 -2.92 4.60
CA ALA A 38 7.42 -3.10 3.62
C ALA A 38 6.59 -1.82 3.46
N THR A 39 6.32 -1.11 4.56
CA THR A 39 5.60 0.17 4.52
C THR A 39 6.32 1.21 3.66
N VAL A 40 7.63 1.39 3.84
CA VAL A 40 8.43 2.32 3.03
C VAL A 40 8.46 1.90 1.56
N GLN A 41 8.64 0.60 1.28
CA GLN A 41 8.64 0.08 -0.08
C GLN A 41 7.29 0.27 -0.78
N ILE A 42 6.18 0.01 -0.08
CA ILE A 42 4.82 0.19 -0.59
C ILE A 42 4.62 1.63 -0.99
N VAL A 43 4.96 2.58 -0.11
CA VAL A 43 4.82 4.00 -0.39
C VAL A 43 5.62 4.39 -1.64
N LEU A 44 6.90 4.00 -1.73
CA LEU A 44 7.75 4.33 -2.87
C LEU A 44 7.19 3.76 -4.18
N ALA A 45 6.77 2.50 -4.19
CA ALA A 45 6.19 1.85 -5.36
C ALA A 45 4.85 2.48 -5.77
N VAL A 46 4.05 2.91 -4.80
CA VAL A 46 2.78 3.62 -5.06
C VAL A 46 3.05 5.02 -5.61
N GLU A 47 3.98 5.77 -5.05
CA GLU A 47 4.40 7.08 -5.58
C GLU A 47 4.79 6.98 -7.05
N GLU A 48 5.59 5.97 -7.41
CA GLU A 48 6.01 5.71 -8.78
C GLU A 48 4.83 5.28 -9.68
N ALA A 49 3.98 4.36 -9.22
CA ALA A 49 2.90 3.80 -10.02
C ALA A 49 1.76 4.80 -10.32
N PHE A 50 1.58 5.79 -9.45
CA PHE A 50 0.54 6.82 -9.56
C PHE A 50 1.08 8.20 -9.92
N ASP A 51 2.40 8.36 -10.03
CA ASP A 51 3.08 9.65 -10.24
C ASP A 51 2.65 10.71 -9.21
N VAL A 52 2.61 10.29 -7.94
CA VAL A 52 2.21 11.13 -6.80
C VAL A 52 3.33 11.23 -5.77
N ARG A 53 3.24 12.23 -4.89
CA ARG A 53 4.08 12.30 -3.68
C ARG A 53 3.23 12.19 -2.43
N LEU A 54 3.49 11.18 -1.64
CA LEU A 54 2.87 10.96 -0.34
C LEU A 54 3.63 11.77 0.73
N PRO A 55 2.92 12.39 1.68
CA PRO A 55 3.57 13.13 2.75
C PRO A 55 4.34 12.19 3.68
N THR A 56 5.45 12.66 4.24
CA THR A 56 6.33 11.87 5.13
C THR A 56 5.58 11.26 6.32
N ASP A 57 4.52 11.91 6.80
CA ASP A 57 3.66 11.40 7.88
C ASP A 57 2.96 10.08 7.49
N VAL A 58 2.53 9.97 6.23
CA VAL A 58 1.96 8.72 5.69
C VAL A 58 3.04 7.64 5.62
N VAL A 59 4.26 7.99 5.21
CA VAL A 59 5.36 7.01 5.11
C VAL A 59 5.68 6.34 6.44
N GLY A 60 5.66 7.09 7.54
CA GLY A 60 5.95 6.56 8.87
C GLY A 60 4.75 5.96 9.60
N ASN A 61 3.52 6.18 9.12
CA ASN A 61 2.30 5.86 9.86
C ASN A 61 1.19 5.24 8.99
N LEU A 62 1.56 4.71 7.82
CA LEU A 62 0.66 3.96 6.97
C LEU A 62 0.37 2.60 7.61
N LYS A 63 -0.88 2.40 8.01
CA LYS A 63 -1.33 1.17 8.67
C LYS A 63 -2.40 0.42 7.90
N SER A 64 -2.96 1.02 6.87
CA SER A 64 -4.10 0.46 6.12
C SER A 64 -4.14 0.96 4.68
N VAL A 65 -4.68 0.13 3.80
CA VAL A 65 -4.93 0.47 2.38
C VAL A 65 -5.90 1.66 2.28
N ARG A 66 -6.90 1.74 3.17
CA ARG A 66 -7.81 2.89 3.28
C ARG A 66 -7.09 4.23 3.40
N GLN A 67 -6.03 4.32 4.21
CA GLN A 67 -5.23 5.55 4.32
C GLN A 67 -4.57 5.90 3.00
N LEU A 68 -3.98 4.92 2.30
CA LEU A 68 -3.39 5.11 0.98
C LEU A 68 -4.42 5.67 -0.01
N LEU A 69 -5.60 5.05 -0.08
CA LEU A 69 -6.68 5.48 -0.99
C LEU A 69 -7.11 6.93 -0.76
N ALA A 70 -7.05 7.43 0.48
CA ALA A 70 -7.38 8.82 0.80
C ALA A 70 -6.37 9.84 0.22
N HIS A 71 -5.17 9.40 -0.13
CA HIS A 71 -4.11 10.23 -0.69
C HIS A 71 -3.90 10.02 -2.20
N LEU A 72 -4.63 9.08 -2.81
CA LEU A 72 -4.52 8.78 -4.23
C LEU A 72 -5.65 9.44 -5.04
N PRO A 73 -5.38 9.84 -6.29
CA PRO A 73 -6.42 10.31 -7.18
C PRO A 73 -7.41 9.17 -7.47
N VAL A 74 -8.71 9.44 -7.28
CA VAL A 74 -9.83 8.52 -7.53
C VAL A 74 -10.35 8.62 -8.96
#